data_AF-A0A7W7IDF3-F1
#
_entry.id   AF-A0A7W7IDF3-F1
#
_cell.length_a   1.000
_cell.length_b   1.000
_cell.length_c   1.000
_cell.angle_alpha   90.00
_cell.angle_beta   90.00
_cell.angle_gamma   90.00
#
_symmetry.space_group_name_H-M   'P 1'
#
loop_
_entity.id
_entity.type
_entity.pdbx_description
1 polymer ?
#
loop_
_entity_poly.entity_id
_entity_poly.type
_entity_poly.pdbx_seq_one_letter_code
_entity_poly.pdbx_strand_id
1 'polypeptide(L)' 'MADLVAAVAVRDSKDPDGPKLVFGPGAWQTFAGRVKGGHLDLS' A
#
# COMPACT_ATOMS: atom_id res chain seq x y z
N MET A 1 -10.39 24.80 1.13
CA MET A 1 -9.09 24.09 1.02
C MET A 1 -9.42 22.62 0.95
N ALA A 2 -9.17 21.97 -0.19
CA ALA A 2 -9.37 20.53 -0.29
C ALA A 2 -8.20 19.86 0.42
N ASP A 3 -8.49 19.07 1.44
CA ASP A 3 -7.55 18.06 1.94
C ASP A 3 -7.33 17.08 0.78
N LEU A 4 -6.26 17.29 0.01
CA LEU A 4 -5.87 16.32 -1.01
C LEU A 4 -5.28 15.14 -0.25
N VAL A 5 -6.15 14.23 0.20
CA VAL A 5 -5.77 12.99 0.87
C VAL A 5 -4.76 12.29 -0.03
N ALA A 6 -3.48 12.33 0.33
CA ALA A 6 -2.44 11.64 -0.44
C ALA A 6 -2.79 10.14 -0.44
N ALA A 7 -2.76 9.49 -1.60
CA ALA A 7 -3.03 8.06 -1.71
C ALA A 7 -1.77 7.31 -2.16
N VAL A 8 -1.62 6.06 -1.73
CA VAL A 8 -0.54 5.17 -2.17
C VAL A 8 -1.13 4.10 -3.08
N ALA A 9 -0.78 4.14 -4.36
CA ALA A 9 -1.19 3.14 -5.33
C ALA A 9 -0.11 2.06 -5.49
N VAL A 10 -0.50 0.79 -5.33
CA VAL A 10 0.34 -0.38 -5.57
C VAL A 10 -0.15 -1.07 -6.84
N ARG A 11 0.76 -1.30 -7.78
CA ARG A 11 0.50 -2.06 -9.02
C ARG A 11 1.34 -3.31 -9.04
N ASP A 12 0.92 -4.29 -9.82
CA ASP A 12 1.81 -5.36 -10.21
C ASP A 12 2.87 -4.80 -11.17
N SER A 13 4.14 -5.10 -10.89
CA SER A 13 5.25 -4.73 -11.77
C SER A 13 5.21 -5.52 -13.08
N LYS A 14 4.66 -6.73 -13.06
CA LYS A 14 4.57 -7.65 -14.21
C LYS A 14 3.34 -7.40 -15.08
N ASP A 15 2.32 -6.71 -14.56
CA ASP A 15 1.17 -6.24 -15.32
C ASP A 15 0.97 -4.73 -15.11
N PRO A 16 1.73 -3.88 -15.84
CA PRO A 16 1.70 -2.43 -15.69
C PRO A 16 0.33 -1.78 -15.87
N ASP A 17 -0.50 -2.38 -16.73
CA ASP A 17 -1.82 -1.87 -17.14
C ASP A 17 -2.96 -2.54 -16.36
N GLY A 18 -2.63 -3.54 -15.52
CA GLY A 18 -3.55 -4.22 -14.64
C GLY A 18 -4.13 -3.36 -13.51
N PRO A 19 -5.05 -3.94 -12.71
CA PRO A 19 -5.70 -3.23 -11.61
C PRO A 19 -4.70 -2.80 -10.53
N LYS A 20 -5.00 -1.67 -9.89
CA LYS A 20 -4.17 -1.07 -8.83
C LYS A 20 -4.89 -1.14 -7.49
N LEU A 21 -4.15 -1.49 -6.45
CA LEU A 21 -4.63 -1.38 -5.06
C LEU A 21 -4.33 0.03 -4.55
N VAL A 22 -5.29 0.66 -3.88
CA VAL A 22 -5.12 2.03 -3.36
C VAL A 22 -5.26 2.03 -1.84
N PHE A 23 -4.27 2.57 -1.16
CA PHE A 23 -4.23 2.73 0.28
C PHE A 23 -4.27 4.21 0.67
N GLY A 24 -4.94 4.52 1.79
CA GLY A 24 -4.69 5.77 2.49
C GLY A 24 -3.31 5.76 3.18
N PRO A 25 -2.73 6.92 3.54
CA PRO A 25 -1.36 7.00 4.07
C PRO A 25 -1.18 6.21 5.36
N GLY A 26 -2.11 6.31 6.30
CA GLY A 26 -2.05 5.60 7.58
C GLY A 26 -2.14 4.08 7.43
N ALA A 27 -2.96 3.61 6.49
CA ALA A 27 -3.07 2.19 6.17
C ALA A 27 -1.76 1.66 5.56
N TRP A 28 -1.15 2.43 4.64
CA TRP A 28 0.15 2.08 4.06
C TRP A 28 1.27 2.02 5.11
N GLN A 29 1.35 3.02 6.00
CA GLN A 29 2.36 3.04 7.08
C GLN A 29 2.21 1.84 8.02
N THR A 30 0.97 1.51 8.40
CA THR A 30 0.69 0.35 9.26
C THR A 30 1.09 -0.96 8.57
N PHE A 31 0.73 -1.12 7.30
CA PHE A 31 1.08 -2.29 6.49
C PHE A 31 2.61 -2.45 6.40
N ALA A 32 3.32 -1.40 5.96
CA ALA A 32 4.77 -1.43 5.80
C ALA A 32 5.50 -1.73 7.12
N GLY A 33 5.01 -1.19 8.25
CA GLY A 33 5.53 -1.50 9.57
C GLY A 33 5.40 -2.98 9.94
N ARG A 34 4.23 -3.58 9.68
CA ARG A 34 3.99 -5.02 9.92
C ARG A 34 4.86 -5.91 9.05
N VAL A 35 5.01 -5.57 7.76
CA VAL A 35 5.93 -6.27 6.84
C VAL A 35 7.36 -6.21 7.38
N LYS A 36 7.84 -5.03 7.75
CA LYS A 36 9.22 -4.86 8.25
C LYS A 36 9.48 -5.63 9.55
N GLY A 37 8.47 -5.80 10.39
CA GLY A 37 8.57 -6.59 11.61
C GLY A 37 8.42 -8.11 11.43
N GLY A 38 8.17 -8.60 10.21
CA GLY A 38 7.94 -10.03 9.95
C GLY A 38 6.59 -10.56 10.46
N HIS A 39 5.60 -9.68 10.66
CA HIS A 39 4.29 -10.08 11.22
C HIS A 39 3.35 -10.72 10.18
N LEU A 40 3.72 -10.64 8.89
CA LEU A 40 2.88 -11.07 7.77
C LEU A 40 3.50 -12.24 7.00
N ASP A 41 4.53 -12.88 7.57
CA ASP A 41 5.11 -14.09 7.02
C ASP A 41 4.12 -15.25 7.22
N LEU A 42 3.71 -15.87 6.12
CA LEU A 42 2.85 -17.04 6.10
C LEU A 42 3.73 -18.27 6.34
N SER A 43 3.80 -18.70 7.60
CA SER A 43 4.55 -19.89 8.03
C SER A 43 3.93 -21.19 7.51
#